data_AF-A0A024GU18-F1
#
_entry.id   AF-A0A024GU18-F1
#
_cell.length_a   1.000
_cell.length_b   1.000
_cell.length_c   1.000
_cell.angle_alpha   90.00
_cell.angle_beta   90.00
_cell.angle_gamma   90.00
#
_symmetry.space_group_name_H-M   'P 1'
#
loop_
_entity.id
_entity.type
_entity.pdbx_description
1 polymer ?
#
loop_
_entity_poly.entity_id
_entity_poly.type
_entity_poly.pdbx_seq_one_letter_code
_entity_poly.pdbx_strand_id
1 'polypeptide(L)'
;MHDIVNLAKKYSPKLVKGYSTGNISVVDKKSWLEVCDHKHRYGANLRAYYKEWKRIAETQMECANFWEWLDNDAVEVEGVPRTKLESETVLYCNTAAERKQFTLSINQGIIYHDVSEQKVDTGDEGWIFVLRDGMLYGGQKVTKQIPRIHHTSFVGGECVQTAGMMVIVDGRIQIIYPHSGHYRPSEHEVLILLRFLKDKGVDLSNIRVDVQRIQKVYRQCLHNGELVRKIDNAHFWNANRVLHFLELKQLTSRLHLFDELRVRVAKKWKKEGTKTRYF
;
A
#
# COMPACT_ATOMS: atom_id res chain seq x y z
N MET A 1 10.25 12.35 -4.76
CA MET A 1 8.92 12.02 -5.33
C MET A 1 9.03 11.80 -6.84
N HIS A 2 9.71 12.69 -7.57
CA HIS A 2 10.07 12.50 -8.99
C HIS A 2 10.81 11.17 -9.27
N ASP A 3 11.72 10.75 -8.38
CA ASP A 3 12.48 9.51 -8.57
C ASP A 3 11.64 8.23 -8.48
N ILE A 4 10.62 8.19 -7.62
CA ILE A 4 9.73 7.02 -7.49
C ILE A 4 8.88 6.87 -8.76
N VAL A 5 8.41 7.97 -9.33
CA VAL A 5 7.65 7.96 -10.58
C VAL A 5 8.54 7.53 -11.74
N ASN A 6 9.76 8.06 -11.83
CA ASN A 6 10.72 7.66 -12.86
C ASN A 6 11.08 6.18 -12.74
N LEU A 7 11.32 5.71 -11.51
CA LEU A 7 11.58 4.30 -11.23
C LEU A 7 10.37 3.42 -11.56
N ALA A 8 9.15 3.87 -11.24
CA ALA A 8 7.93 3.15 -11.58
C ALA A 8 7.69 3.10 -13.09
N LYS A 9 7.91 4.21 -13.82
CA LYS A 9 7.88 4.25 -15.29
C LYS A 9 8.88 3.27 -15.90
N LYS A 10 10.08 3.14 -15.30
CA LYS A 10 11.07 2.14 -15.71
C LYS A 10 10.55 0.70 -15.55
N TYR A 11 9.75 0.41 -14.52
CA TYR A 11 9.13 -0.90 -14.36
C TYR A 11 7.94 -1.10 -15.31
N SER A 12 7.01 -0.14 -15.36
CA SER A 12 5.89 -0.12 -16.30
C SER A 12 5.13 1.21 -16.24
N PRO A 13 4.76 1.83 -17.38
CA PRO A 13 3.87 2.99 -17.41
C PRO A 13 2.51 2.74 -16.73
N LYS A 14 2.04 1.49 -16.66
CA LYS A 14 0.77 1.15 -16.00
C LYS A 14 0.78 1.45 -14.50
N LEU A 15 1.95 1.39 -13.84
CA LEU A 15 2.06 1.66 -12.40
C LEU A 15 1.85 3.13 -12.04
N VAL A 16 2.15 4.03 -12.98
CA VAL A 16 1.97 5.47 -12.77
C VAL A 16 0.65 5.98 -13.31
N LYS A 17 -0.25 5.07 -13.71
CA LYS A 17 -1.62 5.44 -14.13
C LYS A 17 -2.30 6.19 -12.99
N GLY A 18 -2.92 7.32 -13.32
CA GLY A 18 -3.62 8.17 -12.33
C GLY A 18 -2.71 9.00 -11.42
N TYR A 19 -1.39 9.01 -11.65
CA TYR A 19 -0.45 9.85 -10.90
C TYR A 19 -0.78 11.34 -11.08
N SER A 20 -0.80 12.08 -9.97
CA SER A 20 -1.05 13.52 -9.94
C SER A 20 -0.44 14.12 -8.67
N THR A 21 -0.49 15.45 -8.53
CA THR A 21 -0.04 16.14 -7.31
C THR A 21 -0.80 15.69 -6.04
N GLY A 22 -2.05 15.24 -6.18
CA GLY A 22 -2.83 14.65 -5.10
C GLY A 22 -2.58 13.14 -4.94
N ASN A 23 -2.45 12.39 -6.04
CA ASN A 23 -2.33 10.93 -6.01
C ASN A 23 -0.89 10.49 -6.30
N ILE A 24 -0.08 10.50 -5.25
CA ILE A 24 1.37 10.32 -5.34
C ILE A 24 1.84 8.91 -4.93
N SER A 25 0.96 8.13 -4.30
CA SER A 25 1.25 6.78 -3.83
C SER A 25 1.16 5.82 -5.00
N VAL A 26 2.32 5.28 -5.38
CA VAL A 26 2.46 4.34 -6.50
C VAL A 26 2.45 2.91 -5.97
N VAL A 27 1.89 1.98 -6.73
CA VAL A 27 1.95 0.55 -6.37
C VAL A 27 3.43 0.13 -6.24
N ASP A 28 3.73 -0.56 -5.15
CA ASP A 28 5.04 -1.07 -4.82
C ASP A 28 5.53 -2.00 -5.91
N LYS A 29 6.83 -1.88 -6.21
CA LYS A 29 7.50 -2.72 -7.21
C LYS A 29 7.29 -4.23 -6.97
N LYS A 30 7.01 -4.73 -5.77
CA LYS A 30 6.76 -6.18 -5.60
C LYS A 30 5.44 -6.64 -6.23
N SER A 31 4.53 -5.73 -6.51
CA SER A 31 3.21 -6.00 -7.08
C SER A 31 3.08 -5.54 -8.53
N TRP A 32 4.18 -5.16 -9.19
CA TRP A 32 4.09 -4.61 -10.55
C TRP A 32 3.51 -5.60 -11.57
N LEU A 33 3.85 -6.88 -11.45
CA LEU A 33 3.36 -7.94 -12.34
C LEU A 33 1.84 -8.05 -12.29
N GLU A 34 1.25 -8.06 -11.10
CA GLU A 34 -0.21 -8.18 -10.90
C GLU A 34 -0.99 -7.02 -11.52
N VAL A 35 -0.46 -5.80 -11.41
CA VAL A 35 -1.08 -4.60 -12.01
C VAL A 35 -0.91 -4.58 -13.53
N CYS A 36 0.20 -5.12 -14.04
CA CYS A 36 0.49 -5.09 -15.48
C CYS A 36 -0.19 -6.22 -16.25
N ASP A 37 -0.45 -7.34 -15.58
CA ASP A 37 -1.12 -8.52 -16.13
C ASP A 37 -2.58 -8.23 -16.48
N HIS A 38 -2.97 -8.53 -17.70
CA HIS A 38 -4.33 -8.30 -18.21
C HIS A 38 -5.41 -9.18 -17.53
N LYS A 39 -5.00 -10.32 -16.98
CA LYS A 39 -5.85 -11.29 -16.26
C LYS A 39 -5.84 -11.04 -14.75
N HIS A 40 -5.04 -10.09 -14.28
CA HIS A 40 -4.84 -9.77 -12.87
C HIS A 40 -4.59 -11.02 -12.00
N ARG A 41 -3.77 -11.95 -12.51
CA ARG A 41 -3.37 -13.16 -11.77
C ARG A 41 -2.58 -12.78 -10.53
N TYR A 42 -2.68 -13.60 -9.49
CA TYR A 42 -2.14 -13.29 -8.19
C TYR A 42 -0.62 -13.07 -8.24
N GLY A 43 -0.17 -11.92 -7.73
CA GLY A 43 1.22 -11.49 -7.90
C GLY A 43 2.27 -12.47 -7.34
N ALA A 44 1.94 -13.31 -6.36
CA ALA A 44 2.87 -14.35 -5.89
C ALA A 44 3.12 -15.44 -6.93
N ASN A 45 2.08 -15.85 -7.64
CA ASN A 45 2.18 -16.85 -8.70
C ASN A 45 2.95 -16.26 -9.89
N LEU A 46 2.59 -15.04 -10.34
CA LEU A 46 3.32 -14.34 -11.39
C LEU A 46 4.82 -14.17 -11.08
N ARG A 47 5.18 -13.90 -9.83
CA ARG A 47 6.60 -13.79 -9.44
C ARG A 47 7.36 -15.11 -9.54
N ALA A 48 6.71 -16.25 -9.33
CA ALA A 48 7.36 -17.55 -9.51
C ALA A 48 7.68 -17.76 -11.00
N TYR A 49 6.71 -17.51 -11.88
CA TYR A 49 6.88 -17.56 -13.33
C TYR A 49 7.93 -16.57 -13.83
N TYR A 50 7.91 -15.33 -13.34
CA TYR A 50 8.90 -14.33 -13.72
C TYR A 50 10.34 -14.72 -13.35
N LYS A 51 10.54 -15.38 -12.21
CA LYS A 51 11.86 -15.89 -11.81
C LYS A 51 12.34 -16.97 -12.77
N GLU A 52 11.46 -17.89 -13.15
CA GLU A 52 11.81 -18.98 -14.06
C GLU A 52 12.09 -18.47 -15.48
N TRP A 53 11.24 -17.59 -16.01
CA TRP A 53 11.50 -16.89 -17.26
C TRP A 53 12.86 -16.17 -17.24
N LYS A 54 13.17 -15.45 -16.16
CA LYS A 54 14.45 -14.74 -16.05
C LYS A 54 15.65 -15.70 -16.08
N ARG A 55 15.54 -16.86 -15.42
CA ARG A 55 16.57 -17.92 -15.42
C ARG A 55 16.80 -18.46 -16.83
N ILE A 56 15.73 -18.65 -17.61
CA ILE A 56 15.81 -19.11 -19.01
C ILE A 56 16.40 -18.01 -19.89
N ALA A 57 15.92 -16.77 -19.77
CA ALA A 57 16.39 -15.63 -20.55
C ALA A 57 17.87 -15.30 -20.31
N GLU A 58 18.42 -15.64 -19.15
CA GLU A 58 19.85 -15.52 -18.86
C GLU A 58 20.71 -16.60 -19.53
N THR A 59 20.12 -17.72 -19.93
CA THR A 59 20.85 -18.87 -20.51
C THR A 59 20.62 -19.03 -22.01
N GLN A 60 19.53 -18.48 -22.55
CA GLN A 60 19.20 -18.55 -23.97
C GLN A 60 19.50 -17.23 -24.69
N MET A 61 20.02 -17.34 -25.92
CA MET A 61 20.43 -16.20 -26.74
C MET A 61 19.22 -15.42 -27.29
N GLU A 62 18.09 -16.10 -27.49
CA GLU A 62 16.80 -15.51 -27.87
C GLU A 62 15.72 -16.04 -26.94
N CYS A 63 15.15 -15.17 -26.11
CA CYS A 63 14.01 -15.48 -25.26
C CYS A 63 12.95 -14.41 -25.49
N ALA A 64 11.71 -14.84 -25.75
CA ALA A 64 10.57 -13.95 -25.87
C ALA A 64 10.43 -13.09 -24.60
N ASN A 65 9.75 -11.95 -24.71
CA ASN A 65 9.51 -11.15 -23.51
C ASN A 65 8.62 -11.93 -22.52
N PHE A 66 8.65 -11.54 -21.24
CA PHE A 66 7.97 -12.29 -20.18
C PHE A 66 6.50 -12.61 -20.50
N TRP A 67 5.75 -11.68 -21.10
CA TRP A 67 4.33 -11.86 -21.36
C TRP A 67 4.09 -12.84 -22.52
N GLU A 68 4.84 -12.72 -23.61
CA GLU A 68 4.79 -13.68 -24.73
C GLU A 68 5.16 -15.10 -24.28
N TRP A 69 6.20 -15.24 -23.45
CA TRP A 69 6.58 -16.52 -22.87
C TRP A 69 5.47 -17.08 -21.96
N LEU A 70 4.82 -16.21 -21.17
CA LEU A 70 3.76 -16.61 -20.24
C LEU A 70 2.45 -16.97 -20.96
N ASP A 71 2.20 -16.43 -22.14
CA ASP A 71 1.00 -16.73 -22.94
C ASP A 71 1.06 -18.12 -23.58
N ASN A 72 2.22 -18.78 -23.58
CA ASN A 72 2.32 -20.20 -23.91
C ASN A 72 1.75 -21.06 -22.76
N ASP A 73 0.61 -21.69 -23.00
CA ASP A 73 -0.10 -22.53 -22.01
C ASP A 73 0.62 -23.83 -21.63
N ALA A 74 1.68 -24.23 -22.36
CA ALA A 74 2.50 -25.38 -22.01
C ALA A 74 3.54 -25.09 -20.91
N VAL A 75 3.71 -23.83 -20.51
CA VAL A 75 4.70 -23.45 -19.49
C VAL A 75 4.21 -23.83 -18.10
N GLU A 76 5.00 -24.66 -17.42
CA GLU A 76 4.78 -25.09 -16.04
C GLU A 76 5.94 -24.67 -15.14
N VAL A 77 5.63 -24.31 -13.89
CA VAL A 77 6.62 -23.89 -12.89
C VAL A 77 6.43 -24.69 -11.62
N GLU A 78 7.53 -25.26 -11.10
CA GLU A 78 7.51 -26.07 -9.89
C GLU A 78 6.88 -25.31 -8.70
N GLY A 79 5.93 -25.96 -8.02
CA GLY A 79 5.18 -25.39 -6.90
C GLY A 79 4.05 -24.41 -7.27
N VAL A 80 3.98 -23.96 -8.53
CA VAL A 80 2.89 -23.10 -9.05
C VAL A 80 2.43 -23.63 -10.41
N PRO A 81 1.64 -24.72 -10.43
CA PRO A 81 1.15 -25.30 -11.69
C PRO A 81 0.29 -24.29 -12.46
N ARG A 82 0.18 -24.44 -13.79
CA ARG A 82 -0.55 -23.52 -14.67
C ARG A 82 -1.99 -23.31 -14.22
N THR A 83 -2.65 -24.38 -13.77
CA THR A 83 -4.01 -24.34 -13.21
C THR A 83 -4.14 -23.39 -12.02
N LYS A 84 -3.13 -23.34 -11.13
CA LYS A 84 -3.09 -22.42 -9.99
C LYS A 84 -2.80 -20.99 -10.42
N LEU A 85 -1.90 -20.81 -11.39
CA LEU A 85 -1.59 -19.49 -11.94
C LEU A 85 -2.83 -18.83 -12.55
N GLU A 86 -3.60 -19.58 -13.35
CA GLU A 86 -4.77 -19.06 -14.07
C GLU A 86 -6.00 -18.90 -13.17
N SER A 87 -6.18 -19.76 -12.17
CA SER A 87 -7.34 -19.69 -11.26
C SER A 87 -7.20 -18.59 -10.21
N GLU A 88 -6.03 -18.39 -9.62
CA GLU A 88 -5.88 -17.40 -8.55
C GLU A 88 -5.71 -15.97 -9.10
N THR A 89 -6.79 -15.19 -9.06
CA THR A 89 -6.84 -13.81 -9.55
C THR A 89 -7.16 -12.80 -8.44
N VAL A 90 -6.98 -11.52 -8.77
CA VAL A 90 -7.33 -10.36 -7.93
C VAL A 90 -8.37 -9.52 -8.68
N LEU A 91 -9.40 -9.06 -7.98
CA LEU A 91 -10.41 -8.17 -8.54
C LEU A 91 -9.78 -6.81 -8.87
N TYR A 92 -10.06 -6.23 -10.03
CA TYR A 92 -9.65 -4.87 -10.38
C TYR A 92 -10.86 -4.07 -10.88
N CYS A 93 -11.29 -3.08 -10.08
CA CYS A 93 -12.40 -2.20 -10.43
C CYS A 93 -11.91 -1.09 -11.36
N ASN A 94 -12.06 -1.32 -12.66
CA ASN A 94 -11.54 -0.47 -13.72
C ASN A 94 -12.53 0.65 -14.11
N THR A 95 -13.83 0.46 -13.86
CA THR A 95 -14.89 1.41 -14.17
C THR A 95 -15.42 2.11 -12.92
N ALA A 96 -15.98 3.32 -13.09
CA ALA A 96 -16.61 4.04 -11.97
C ALA A 96 -17.77 3.24 -11.34
N ALA A 97 -18.52 2.50 -12.16
CA ALA A 97 -19.61 1.63 -11.69
C ALA A 97 -19.10 0.52 -10.76
N GLU A 98 -18.01 -0.16 -11.13
CA GLU A 98 -17.39 -1.19 -10.28
C GLU A 98 -16.82 -0.60 -8.99
N ARG A 99 -16.24 0.61 -9.04
CA ARG A 99 -15.67 1.27 -7.85
C ARG A 99 -16.76 1.72 -6.87
N LYS A 100 -17.95 2.06 -7.36
CA LYS A 100 -19.07 2.58 -6.56
C LYS A 100 -19.44 1.65 -5.42
N GLN A 101 -19.40 0.33 -5.62
CA GLN A 101 -19.73 -0.66 -4.59
C GLN A 101 -18.80 -0.61 -3.35
N PHE A 102 -17.60 -0.05 -3.49
CA PHE A 102 -16.61 0.09 -2.41
C PHE A 102 -16.52 1.51 -1.86
N THR A 103 -17.36 2.44 -2.34
CA THR A 103 -17.28 3.85 -1.95
C THR A 103 -17.82 4.02 -0.53
N LEU A 104 -17.08 4.77 0.28
CA LEU A 104 -17.44 5.14 1.63
C LEU A 104 -17.60 6.66 1.71
N SER A 105 -18.69 7.11 2.32
CA SER A 105 -18.96 8.53 2.56
C SER A 105 -18.71 8.87 4.03
N ILE A 106 -18.34 10.12 4.29
CA ILE A 106 -18.15 10.63 5.66
C ILE A 106 -19.11 11.81 5.85
N ASN A 107 -20.04 11.67 6.79
CA ASN A 107 -20.99 12.71 7.16
C ASN A 107 -20.88 12.97 8.66
N GLN A 108 -20.52 14.22 9.03
CA GLN A 108 -20.32 14.65 10.42
C GLN A 108 -19.42 13.68 11.22
N GLY A 109 -18.35 13.19 10.59
CA GLY A 109 -17.39 12.28 11.21
C GLY A 109 -17.83 10.82 11.31
N ILE A 110 -19.00 10.46 10.78
CA ILE A 110 -19.50 9.08 10.72
C ILE A 110 -19.35 8.53 9.29
N ILE A 111 -18.87 7.30 9.17
CA ILE A 111 -18.61 6.61 7.91
C ILE A 111 -19.81 5.75 7.54
N TYR A 112 -20.27 5.91 6.31
CA TYR A 112 -21.34 5.13 5.71
C TYR A 112 -20.85 4.45 4.44
N HIS A 113 -21.48 3.33 4.11
CA HIS A 113 -21.49 2.83 2.74
C HIS A 113 -22.22 3.82 1.84
N ASP A 114 -21.59 4.25 0.76
CA ASP A 114 -22.18 5.25 -0.13
C ASP A 114 -23.47 4.74 -0.81
N VAL A 115 -23.52 3.44 -1.14
CA VAL A 115 -24.66 2.85 -1.86
C VAL A 115 -25.82 2.48 -0.95
N SER A 116 -25.55 1.85 0.20
CA SER A 116 -26.60 1.36 1.10
C SER A 116 -26.98 2.34 2.21
N GLU A 117 -26.23 3.43 2.35
CA GLU A 117 -26.36 4.44 3.40
C GLU A 117 -26.32 3.87 4.84
N GLN A 118 -25.85 2.63 4.99
CA GLN A 118 -25.67 1.99 6.28
C GLN A 118 -24.34 2.43 6.89
N LYS A 119 -24.32 2.62 8.21
CA LYS A 119 -23.08 2.86 8.95
C LYS A 119 -22.13 1.69 8.70
N VAL A 120 -20.86 2.01 8.52
CA VAL A 120 -19.83 0.98 8.37
C VAL A 120 -19.50 0.40 9.75
N ASP A 121 -19.51 -0.92 9.84
CA ASP A 121 -18.91 -1.66 10.94
C ASP A 121 -18.00 -2.72 10.35
N THR A 122 -16.75 -2.76 10.81
CA THR A 122 -15.72 -3.64 10.23
C THR A 122 -15.43 -4.87 11.08
N GLY A 123 -15.96 -4.93 12.31
CA GLY A 123 -15.45 -5.80 13.35
C GLY A 123 -13.96 -5.55 13.67
N ASP A 124 -13.39 -6.42 14.51
CA ASP A 124 -12.03 -6.26 15.05
C ASP A 124 -10.92 -6.44 14.00
N GLU A 125 -11.19 -7.22 12.94
CA GLU A 125 -10.23 -7.48 11.87
C GLU A 125 -10.02 -6.27 10.95
N GLY A 126 -10.95 -5.31 10.97
CA GLY A 126 -10.87 -4.08 10.19
C GLY A 126 -10.98 -4.30 8.67
N TRP A 127 -11.10 -3.20 7.95
CA TRP A 127 -11.16 -3.18 6.48
C TRP A 127 -9.94 -2.51 5.88
N ILE A 128 -9.54 -2.96 4.70
CA ILE A 128 -8.55 -2.23 3.90
C ILE A 128 -9.23 -1.05 3.23
N PHE A 129 -8.49 0.03 3.02
CA PHE A 129 -9.00 1.22 2.35
C PHE A 129 -7.97 1.87 1.43
N VAL A 130 -8.48 2.66 0.48
CA VAL A 130 -7.73 3.55 -0.40
C VAL A 130 -8.40 4.92 -0.36
N LEU A 131 -7.60 5.99 -0.29
CA LEU A 131 -8.05 7.36 -0.52
C LEU A 131 -7.53 7.82 -1.88
N ARG A 132 -8.42 8.21 -2.79
CA ARG A 132 -8.07 8.73 -4.12
C ARG A 132 -9.04 9.84 -4.50
N ASP A 133 -8.51 10.95 -5.01
CA ASP A 133 -9.31 12.11 -5.44
C ASP A 133 -10.32 12.62 -4.39
N GLY A 134 -9.94 12.54 -3.10
CA GLY A 134 -10.81 12.92 -1.98
C GLY A 134 -11.95 11.94 -1.71
N MET A 135 -11.99 10.79 -2.39
CA MET A 135 -12.95 9.73 -2.20
C MET A 135 -12.31 8.56 -1.44
N LEU A 136 -13.01 8.09 -0.40
CA LEU A 136 -12.59 6.95 0.39
C LEU A 136 -13.25 5.68 -0.19
N TYR A 137 -12.43 4.67 -0.46
CA TYR A 137 -12.88 3.34 -0.86
C TYR A 137 -12.45 2.35 0.20
N GLY A 138 -13.31 1.41 0.58
CA GLY A 138 -12.97 0.41 1.58
C GLY A 138 -13.83 -0.84 1.52
N GLY A 139 -13.29 -1.91 2.08
CA GLY A 139 -13.95 -3.21 2.12
C GLY A 139 -13.12 -4.26 2.84
N GLN A 140 -13.75 -5.39 3.14
CA GLN A 140 -13.04 -6.52 3.75
C GLN A 140 -11.93 -7.01 2.83
N LYS A 141 -10.75 -7.26 3.42
CA LYS A 141 -9.66 -7.88 2.67
C LYS A 141 -9.97 -9.35 2.44
N VAL A 142 -10.10 -9.75 1.18
CA VAL A 142 -10.38 -11.14 0.79
C VAL A 142 -9.10 -11.80 0.29
N THR A 143 -8.64 -12.82 1.01
CA THR A 143 -7.42 -13.58 0.66
C THR A 143 -7.63 -15.09 0.55
N LYS A 144 -8.85 -15.59 0.77
CA LYS A 144 -9.14 -17.03 0.64
C LYS A 144 -10.06 -17.30 -0.56
N GLN A 145 -11.06 -16.46 -0.78
CA GLN A 145 -11.89 -16.52 -1.98
C GLN A 145 -11.20 -15.85 -3.18
N ILE A 146 -11.56 -16.33 -4.37
CA ILE A 146 -11.13 -15.84 -5.66
C ILE A 146 -12.37 -15.24 -6.36
N PRO A 147 -12.28 -14.04 -6.97
CA PRO A 147 -11.09 -13.19 -7.01
C PRO A 147 -10.76 -12.62 -5.62
N ARG A 148 -9.48 -12.47 -5.33
CA ARG A 148 -8.99 -11.86 -4.10
C ARG A 148 -9.29 -10.36 -4.12
N ILE A 149 -9.43 -9.76 -2.94
CA ILE A 149 -9.59 -8.30 -2.79
C ILE A 149 -8.39 -7.74 -2.03
N HIS A 150 -7.64 -6.89 -2.71
CA HIS A 150 -6.49 -6.13 -2.23
C HIS A 150 -6.71 -4.62 -2.39
N HIS A 151 -5.81 -3.79 -1.85
CA HIS A 151 -5.90 -2.33 -2.00
C HIS A 151 -5.99 -1.87 -3.46
N THR A 152 -5.25 -2.54 -4.35
CA THR A 152 -5.25 -2.27 -5.80
C THR A 152 -6.62 -2.47 -6.44
N SER A 153 -7.47 -3.36 -5.88
CA SER A 153 -8.80 -3.66 -6.42
C SER A 153 -9.68 -2.43 -6.53
N PHE A 154 -9.70 -1.58 -5.51
CA PHE A 154 -10.66 -0.48 -5.39
C PHE A 154 -10.52 0.58 -6.47
N VAL A 155 -9.34 0.70 -7.08
CA VAL A 155 -9.04 1.76 -8.06
C VAL A 155 -8.32 1.22 -9.30
N GLY A 156 -8.41 -0.09 -9.55
CA GLY A 156 -7.77 -0.73 -10.71
C GLY A 156 -6.25 -0.51 -10.76
N GLY A 157 -5.59 -0.48 -9.61
CA GLY A 157 -4.14 -0.29 -9.49
C GLY A 157 -3.61 1.12 -9.79
N GLU A 158 -4.50 2.12 -9.91
CA GLU A 158 -4.10 3.53 -10.10
C GLU A 158 -3.40 4.11 -8.86
N CYS A 159 -2.64 5.18 -9.05
CA CYS A 159 -2.01 5.91 -7.96
C CYS A 159 -3.06 6.49 -6.99
N VAL A 160 -2.72 6.55 -5.71
CA VAL A 160 -3.65 6.97 -4.65
C VAL A 160 -3.04 8.08 -3.79
N GLN A 161 -3.86 8.78 -3.00
CA GLN A 161 -3.36 9.69 -1.96
C GLN A 161 -2.73 8.90 -0.81
N THR A 162 -3.38 7.81 -0.39
CA THR A 162 -2.89 6.90 0.64
C THR A 162 -3.67 5.59 0.62
N ALA A 163 -3.19 4.58 1.34
CA ALA A 163 -3.91 3.34 1.57
C ALA A 163 -3.54 2.77 2.93
N GLY A 164 -4.44 1.99 3.52
CA GLY A 164 -4.19 1.40 4.82
C GLY A 164 -5.27 0.40 5.22
N MET A 165 -5.41 0.20 6.52
CA MET A 165 -6.49 -0.56 7.11
C MET A 165 -7.07 0.24 8.28
N MET A 166 -8.37 0.14 8.51
CA MET A 166 -9.04 0.81 9.62
C MET A 166 -10.05 -0.10 10.29
N VAL A 167 -10.20 0.07 11.61
CA VAL A 167 -11.26 -0.55 12.40
C VAL A 167 -12.31 0.52 12.67
N ILE A 168 -13.56 0.25 12.29
CA ILE A 168 -14.69 1.16 12.43
C ILE A 168 -15.78 0.42 13.22
N VAL A 169 -16.33 1.09 14.23
CA VAL A 169 -17.44 0.59 15.06
C VAL A 169 -18.53 1.66 15.06
N ASP A 170 -19.76 1.27 14.73
CA ASP A 170 -20.91 2.19 14.58
C ASP A 170 -20.58 3.42 13.70
N GLY A 171 -19.88 3.21 12.58
CA GLY A 171 -19.44 4.26 11.66
C GLY A 171 -18.31 5.15 12.18
N ARG A 172 -17.78 4.93 13.39
CA ARG A 172 -16.68 5.72 13.97
C ARG A 172 -15.37 4.95 13.88
N ILE A 173 -14.34 5.58 13.30
CA ILE A 173 -12.99 5.02 13.28
C ILE A 173 -12.49 4.86 14.72
N GLN A 174 -11.98 3.68 15.05
CA GLN A 174 -11.33 3.37 16.33
C GLN A 174 -9.81 3.24 16.16
N ILE A 175 -9.38 2.59 15.08
CA ILE A 175 -7.97 2.29 14.83
C ILE A 175 -7.62 2.54 13.37
N ILE A 176 -6.45 3.11 13.12
CA ILE A 176 -5.85 3.25 11.80
C ILE A 176 -4.51 2.52 11.79
N TYR A 177 -4.38 1.59 10.86
CA TYR A 177 -3.14 0.92 10.52
C TYR A 177 -2.66 1.46 9.16
N PRO A 178 -1.65 2.34 9.11
CA PRO A 178 -1.11 2.88 7.87
C PRO A 178 -0.21 1.84 7.17
N HIS A 179 -0.77 0.65 6.91
CA HIS A 179 -0.11 -0.48 6.32
C HIS A 179 -0.82 -0.91 5.05
N SER A 180 -0.12 -0.78 3.93
CA SER A 180 -0.50 -1.43 2.69
C SER A 180 0.69 -2.21 2.15
N GLY A 181 0.47 -3.48 1.80
CA GLY A 181 1.48 -4.27 1.08
C GLY A 181 1.73 -3.73 -0.33
N HIS A 182 0.69 -3.14 -0.93
CA HIS A 182 0.66 -2.65 -2.30
C HIS A 182 1.09 -1.19 -2.41
N TYR A 183 0.73 -0.30 -1.49
CA TYR A 183 1.06 1.13 -1.62
C TYR A 183 2.10 1.62 -0.60
N ARG A 184 2.30 0.89 0.51
CA ARG A 184 3.30 1.18 1.55
C ARG A 184 3.39 2.67 1.96
N PRO A 185 2.28 3.28 2.44
CA PRO A 185 2.21 4.71 2.70
C PRO A 185 3.38 5.18 3.56
N SER A 186 3.99 6.29 3.15
CA SER A 186 4.98 7.05 3.92
C SER A 186 4.30 7.91 4.97
N GLU A 187 5.10 8.53 5.83
CA GLU A 187 4.63 9.49 6.82
C GLU A 187 3.86 10.66 6.20
N HIS A 188 4.23 11.07 4.98
CA HIS A 188 3.54 12.13 4.27
C HIS A 188 2.13 11.71 3.84
N GLU A 189 1.96 10.47 3.38
CA GLU A 189 0.66 9.92 2.99
C GLU A 189 -0.23 9.64 4.22
N VAL A 190 0.37 9.35 5.38
CA VAL A 190 -0.36 9.30 6.67
C VAL A 190 -0.83 10.70 7.08
N LEU A 191 0.01 11.73 6.91
CA LEU A 191 -0.39 13.11 7.16
C LEU A 191 -1.55 13.56 6.27
N ILE A 192 -1.53 13.20 4.97
CA ILE A 192 -2.64 13.47 4.05
C ILE A 192 -3.94 12.83 4.54
N LEU A 193 -3.90 11.58 4.98
CA LEU A 193 -5.06 10.88 5.54
C LEU A 193 -5.64 11.60 6.76
N LEU A 194 -4.81 11.95 7.74
CA LEU A 194 -5.29 12.55 8.98
C LEU A 194 -5.88 13.95 8.76
N ARG A 195 -5.32 14.73 7.83
CA ARG A 195 -5.91 16.00 7.40
C ARG A 195 -7.25 15.79 6.72
N PHE A 196 -7.33 14.86 5.76
CA PHE A 196 -8.57 14.53 5.09
C PHE A 196 -9.68 14.13 6.08
N LEU A 197 -9.38 13.27 7.05
CA LEU A 197 -10.36 12.83 8.05
C LEU A 197 -10.83 14.01 8.93
N LYS A 198 -9.89 14.84 9.40
CA LYS A 198 -10.21 16.04 10.19
C LYS A 198 -11.08 17.01 9.40
N ASP A 199 -10.75 17.27 8.15
CA ASP A 199 -11.50 18.17 7.25
C ASP A 199 -12.91 17.64 6.96
N LYS A 200 -13.11 16.32 7.01
CA LYS A 200 -14.42 15.66 6.92
C LYS A 200 -15.16 15.56 8.26
N GLY A 201 -14.68 16.22 9.31
CA GLY A 201 -15.33 16.29 10.61
C GLY A 201 -15.16 15.05 11.48
N VAL A 202 -14.22 14.15 11.16
CA VAL A 202 -13.90 12.99 12.01
C VAL A 202 -13.16 13.48 13.26
N ASP A 203 -13.68 13.12 14.44
CA ASP A 203 -12.99 13.38 15.69
C ASP A 203 -11.78 12.44 15.86
N LEU A 204 -10.58 13.01 15.83
CA LEU A 204 -9.33 12.29 15.97
C LEU A 204 -8.94 12.02 17.45
N SER A 205 -9.70 12.56 18.42
CA SER A 205 -9.34 12.55 19.84
C SER A 205 -9.24 11.17 20.47
N ASN A 206 -9.93 10.16 19.93
CA ASN A 206 -9.94 8.79 20.46
C ASN A 206 -9.44 7.74 19.45
N ILE A 207 -8.97 8.17 18.27
CA ILE A 207 -8.46 7.26 17.26
C ILE A 207 -7.03 6.85 17.60
N ARG A 208 -6.75 5.55 17.59
CA ARG A 208 -5.40 4.99 17.72
C ARG A 208 -4.78 4.80 16.34
N VAL A 209 -3.57 5.32 16.13
CA VAL A 209 -2.83 5.16 14.89
C VAL A 209 -1.57 4.36 15.18
N ASP A 210 -1.34 3.28 14.43
CA ASP A 210 -0.09 2.53 14.53
C ASP A 210 1.06 3.35 13.94
N VAL A 211 2.03 3.70 14.79
CA VAL A 211 3.20 4.51 14.49
C VAL A 211 4.49 3.69 14.38
N GLN A 212 4.43 2.36 14.33
CA GLN A 212 5.61 1.49 14.23
C GLN A 212 6.59 1.96 13.13
N ARG A 213 6.07 2.31 11.93
CA ARG A 213 6.89 2.80 10.81
C ARG A 213 7.43 4.21 11.01
N ILE A 214 6.68 5.08 11.69
CA ILE A 214 7.10 6.45 12.02
C ILE A 214 8.23 6.41 13.07
N GLN A 215 8.11 5.52 14.05
CA GLN A 215 9.12 5.31 15.09
C GLN A 215 10.30 4.44 14.61
N LYS A 216 10.21 3.84 13.41
CA LYS A 216 11.21 2.91 12.85
C LYS A 216 11.50 1.70 13.76
N VAL A 217 10.46 1.20 14.42
CA VAL A 217 10.55 0.01 15.28
C VAL A 217 10.36 -1.23 14.43
N TYR A 218 11.26 -2.21 14.58
CA TYR A 218 11.16 -3.49 13.90
C TYR A 218 10.18 -4.42 14.63
N ARG A 219 9.57 -5.33 13.87
CA ARG A 219 8.73 -6.37 14.46
C ARG A 219 9.55 -7.27 15.37
N GLN A 220 9.01 -7.59 16.53
CA GLN A 220 9.62 -8.54 17.43
C GLN A 220 9.70 -9.91 16.78
N CYS A 221 10.79 -10.61 17.09
CA CYS A 221 11.01 -11.99 16.68
C CYS A 221 10.69 -12.89 17.87
N LEU A 222 9.84 -13.89 17.65
CA LEU A 222 9.57 -14.95 18.60
C LEU A 222 10.80 -15.87 18.73
N HIS A 223 10.84 -16.66 19.80
CA HIS A 223 11.95 -17.60 20.06
C HIS A 223 12.18 -18.62 18.92
N ASN A 224 11.15 -18.91 18.14
CA ASN A 224 11.20 -19.83 16.98
C ASN A 224 11.68 -19.15 15.68
N GLY A 225 12.08 -17.87 15.71
CA GLY A 225 12.49 -17.12 14.52
C GLY A 225 11.36 -16.48 13.73
N GLU A 226 10.09 -16.70 14.11
CA GLU A 226 8.95 -16.10 13.44
C GLU A 226 8.71 -14.65 13.90
N LEU A 227 8.30 -13.79 12.97
CA LEU A 227 7.96 -12.41 13.29
C LEU A 227 6.53 -12.32 13.80
N VAL A 228 6.32 -11.61 14.90
CA VAL A 228 4.99 -11.27 15.43
C VAL A 228 4.11 -10.67 14.33
N ARG A 229 2.80 -10.97 14.32
CA ARG A 229 1.88 -10.41 13.32
C ARG A 229 1.89 -8.88 13.42
N LYS A 230 1.72 -8.21 12.28
CA LYS A 230 1.81 -6.74 12.22
C LYS A 230 0.87 -6.04 13.20
N ILE A 231 -0.38 -6.52 13.28
CA ILE A 231 -1.41 -5.95 14.15
C ILE A 231 -1.11 -6.15 15.63
N ASP A 232 -0.49 -7.29 16.00
CA ASP A 232 -0.12 -7.61 17.38
C ASP A 232 1.15 -6.87 17.83
N ASN A 233 1.97 -6.41 16.89
CA ASN A 233 3.19 -5.63 17.15
C ASN A 233 2.96 -4.12 16.98
N ALA A 234 1.71 -3.66 16.94
CA ALA A 234 1.38 -2.26 16.70
C ALA A 234 1.81 -1.36 17.88
N HIS A 235 2.30 -0.17 17.56
CA HIS A 235 2.63 0.86 18.54
C HIS A 235 1.67 2.01 18.36
N PHE A 236 0.73 2.19 19.29
CA PHE A 236 -0.33 3.18 19.10
C PHE A 236 0.02 4.53 19.70
N TRP A 237 -0.13 5.57 18.90
CA TRP A 237 -0.32 6.93 19.39
C TRP A 237 -1.74 7.38 19.08
N ASN A 238 -2.20 8.37 19.83
CA ASN A 238 -3.41 9.11 19.53
C ASN A 238 -3.31 9.83 18.16
N ALA A 239 -4.37 9.84 17.36
CA ALA A 239 -4.35 10.44 16.03
C ALA A 239 -4.05 11.95 16.03
N ASN A 240 -4.54 12.73 17.01
CA ASN A 240 -4.17 14.14 17.13
C ASN A 240 -2.67 14.32 17.39
N ARG A 241 -2.08 13.46 18.23
CA ARG A 241 -0.63 13.47 18.47
C ARG A 241 0.15 13.13 17.20
N VAL A 242 -0.30 12.14 16.43
CA VAL A 242 0.35 11.77 15.16
C VAL A 242 0.24 12.91 14.16
N LEU A 243 -0.95 13.50 13.99
CA LEU A 243 -1.17 14.65 13.12
C LEU A 243 -0.21 15.78 13.49
N HIS A 244 -0.22 16.23 14.74
CA HIS A 244 0.64 17.32 15.21
C HIS A 244 2.13 17.02 14.99
N PHE A 245 2.58 15.81 15.34
CA PHE A 245 3.97 15.39 15.12
C PHE A 245 4.37 15.47 13.64
N LEU A 246 3.53 14.95 12.75
CA LEU A 246 3.80 14.95 11.31
C LEU A 246 3.74 16.35 10.70
N GLU A 247 2.85 17.22 11.19
CA GLU A 247 2.79 18.62 10.77
C GLU A 247 4.05 19.40 11.16
N LEU A 248 4.49 19.24 12.41
CA LEU A 248 5.76 19.82 12.87
C LEU A 248 6.94 19.27 12.06
N LYS A 249 6.97 17.97 11.79
CA LYS A 249 8.01 17.34 10.97
C LYS A 249 8.03 17.90 9.54
N GLN A 250 6.85 18.13 8.94
CA GLN A 250 6.74 18.74 7.62
C GLN A 250 7.22 20.21 7.64
N LEU A 251 6.82 20.99 8.65
CA LEU A 251 7.21 22.39 8.81
C LEU A 251 8.73 22.52 8.99
N THR A 252 9.31 21.77 9.91
CA THR A 252 10.76 21.79 10.20
C THR A 252 11.59 21.40 8.98
N SER A 253 11.11 20.45 8.17
CA SER A 253 11.77 20.10 6.90
C SER A 253 11.68 21.20 5.84
N ARG A 254 10.60 22.00 5.81
CA ARG A 254 10.47 23.16 4.90
C ARG A 254 11.33 24.33 5.34
N LEU A 255 11.53 24.50 6.64
CA LEU A 255 12.38 25.54 7.23
C LEU A 255 13.86 25.16 7.27
N HIS A 256 14.24 23.99 6.72
CA HIS A 256 15.63 23.51 6.70
C HIS A 256 16.30 23.45 8.09
N LEU A 257 15.50 23.35 9.16
CA LEU A 257 15.96 23.53 10.55
C LEU A 257 17.04 22.52 10.98
N PHE A 258 17.05 21.35 10.34
CA PHE A 258 17.99 20.26 10.65
C PHE A 258 19.03 20.00 9.55
N ASP A 259 19.10 20.84 8.51
CA ASP A 259 19.97 20.55 7.36
C ASP A 259 21.45 20.61 7.74
N GLU A 260 21.83 21.55 8.60
CA GLU A 260 23.20 21.60 9.12
C GLU A 260 23.56 20.33 9.91
N LEU A 261 22.65 19.87 10.78
CA LEU A 261 22.82 18.62 11.53
C LEU A 261 22.92 17.41 10.59
N ARG A 262 22.08 17.35 9.55
CA ARG A 262 22.15 16.29 8.52
C ARG A 262 23.50 16.28 7.82
N VAL A 263 24.02 17.44 7.42
CA VAL A 263 25.34 17.55 6.78
C VAL A 263 26.45 17.11 7.73
N ARG A 264 26.42 17.54 8.99
CA ARG A 264 27.41 17.16 10.00
C ARG A 264 27.40 15.64 10.27
N VAL A 265 26.22 15.05 10.46
CA VAL A 265 26.06 13.60 10.67
C VAL A 265 26.52 12.82 9.43
N ALA A 266 26.15 13.24 8.22
CA ALA A 266 26.57 12.59 6.99
C ALA A 266 28.09 12.63 6.78
N LYS A 267 28.75 13.75 7.12
CA LYS A 267 30.22 13.88 7.11
C LYS A 267 30.86 12.94 8.14
N LYS A 268 30.31 12.86 9.36
CA LYS A 268 30.78 11.95 10.41
C LYS A 268 30.69 10.48 9.97
N TRP A 269 29.57 10.07 9.39
CA TRP A 269 29.38 8.70 8.89
C TRP A 269 30.30 8.34 7.72
N LYS A 270 30.56 9.28 6.80
CA LYS A 270 31.56 9.08 5.73
C LYS A 270 32.98 8.91 6.29
N LYS A 271 33.29 9.58 7.40
CA LYS A 271 34.59 9.48 8.09
C LYS A 271 34.73 8.18 8.90
N GLU A 272 33.61 7.63 9.39
CA GLU A 272 33.58 6.42 10.24
C GLU A 272 33.38 5.11 9.46
N GLY A 273 33.38 5.13 8.13
CA GLY A 273 33.47 3.93 7.28
C GLY A 273 32.31 2.93 7.39
N THR A 274 31.18 3.28 8.02
CA THR A 274 30.08 2.35 8.25
C THR A 274 29.17 2.26 7.02
N LYS A 275 29.44 1.26 6.17
CA LYS A 275 28.51 0.81 5.13
C LYS A 275 27.33 0.09 5.79
N THR A 276 26.25 0.82 6.07
CA THR A 276 24.93 0.18 6.23
C THR A 276 24.00 0.74 5.16
N ARG A 277 23.79 -0.06 4.10
CA ARG A 277 22.80 0.21 3.05
C ARG A 277 21.40 0.22 3.67
N TYR A 278 20.69 1.33 3.55
CA TYR A 278 19.24 1.36 3.64
C TYR A 278 18.67 1.96 2.35
N PHE A 279 17.89 1.16 1.64
CA PHE A 279 16.90 1.55 0.63
C PHE A 279 15.51 1.36 1.22
#